data_AF-A0A965LBW7-F1
#
_entry.id   AF-A0A965LBW7-F1
#
_cell.length_a   1.000
_cell.length_b   1.000
_cell.length_c   1.000
_cell.angle_alpha   90.00
_cell.angle_beta   90.00
_cell.angle_gamma   90.00
#
_symmetry.space_group_name_H-M   'P 1'
#
loop_
_entity.id
_entity.type
_entity.pdbx_description
1 polymer ?
#
loop_
_entity_poly.entity_id
_entity_poly.type
_entity_poly.pdbx_seq_one_letter_code
_entity_poly.pdbx_strand_id
1 'polypeptide(L)'
;MAAIDTLLQKIRRDLRDTGTSDGVDRTWSNQELIDLVNLALVDISRAYPREVVSTVAVPQVYSSSHHTSIALPAGMETVIRIDALCHKIDNTVSPIAEWYEALGPLEPSNGYGNYSGWETHAGTVYLQPGMSELVSHLRLVGYGDWTIDTLDAQAEEALRYHIQAEAFFKLMADRTMFQQWQVNSGATDVSVPMINQNYTVARQRYERLLARIRKIRRVS
;
A
#
# COMPACT_ATOMS: atom_id res chain seq x y z
N MET A 1 1.68 -5.54 17.77
CA MET A 1 3.04 -5.65 18.36
C MET A 1 3.82 -6.85 17.81
N ALA A 2 3.29 -8.09 17.79
CA ALA A 2 4.04 -9.24 17.28
C ALA A 2 4.53 -9.13 15.80
N ALA A 3 3.76 -8.46 14.92
CA ALA A 3 4.11 -8.30 13.51
C ALA A 3 5.35 -7.41 13.31
N ILE A 4 5.44 -6.28 14.02
CA ILE A 4 6.58 -5.38 13.89
C ILE A 4 7.86 -5.98 14.48
N ASP A 5 7.79 -6.68 15.61
CA ASP A 5 8.96 -7.34 16.19
C ASP A 5 9.54 -8.41 15.26
N THR A 6 8.66 -9.17 14.59
CA THR A 6 9.07 -10.17 13.58
C THR A 6 9.73 -9.50 12.38
N LEU A 7 9.19 -8.39 11.89
CA LEU A 7 9.78 -7.62 10.79
C LEU A 7 11.15 -7.05 11.18
N LEU A 8 11.26 -6.46 12.37
CA LEU A 8 12.51 -5.94 12.90
C LEU A 8 13.58 -7.03 13.03
N GLN A 9 13.22 -8.23 13.46
CA GLN A 9 14.16 -9.37 13.49
C GLN A 9 14.66 -9.75 12.09
N LYS A 10 13.77 -9.76 11.08
CA LYS A 10 14.17 -10.01 9.68
C LYS A 10 15.14 -8.93 9.19
N ILE A 11 14.84 -7.66 9.44
CA ILE A 11 15.70 -6.51 9.07
C ILE A 11 17.05 -6.61 9.78
N ARG A 12 17.06 -6.89 11.09
CA ARG A 12 18.30 -7.06 11.87
C ARG A 12 19.19 -8.16 11.29
N ARG A 13 18.60 -9.30 10.93
CA ARG A 13 19.33 -10.38 10.26
C ARG A 13 19.93 -9.94 8.94
N ASP A 14 19.19 -9.18 8.14
CA ASP A 14 19.68 -8.67 6.86
C ASP A 14 20.85 -7.69 7.02
N LEU A 15 20.80 -6.86 8.06
CA LEU A 15 21.84 -5.91 8.41
C LEU A 15 22.99 -6.54 9.22
N ARG A 16 22.92 -7.84 9.53
CA ARG A 16 23.83 -8.56 10.44
C ARG A 16 23.93 -7.91 11.83
N ASP A 17 22.86 -7.24 12.26
CA ASP A 17 22.74 -6.54 13.55
C ASP A 17 21.86 -7.35 14.52
N THR A 18 22.15 -8.65 14.65
CA THR A 18 21.32 -9.63 15.38
C THR A 18 21.58 -9.68 16.88
N GLY A 19 22.35 -8.73 17.42
CA GLY A 19 22.71 -8.69 18.85
C GLY A 19 21.50 -8.98 19.75
N THR A 20 21.61 -10.02 20.57
CA THR A 20 20.69 -10.29 21.67
C THR A 20 21.31 -9.72 22.95
N SER A 21 20.47 -9.51 23.96
CA SER A 21 20.79 -8.95 25.29
C SER A 21 21.96 -9.60 26.05
N ASP A 22 22.69 -10.54 25.45
CA ASP A 22 23.84 -11.26 25.99
C ASP A 22 25.17 -10.61 25.55
N GLY A 23 25.29 -9.29 25.73
CA GLY A 23 26.58 -8.59 25.69
C GLY A 23 27.12 -8.15 24.33
N VAL A 24 26.32 -8.19 23.25
CA VAL A 24 26.66 -7.53 21.98
C VAL A 24 25.71 -6.36 21.76
N ASP A 25 26.24 -5.14 21.79
CA ASP A 25 25.45 -3.94 21.54
C ASP A 25 24.90 -3.96 20.11
N ARG A 26 23.67 -3.45 19.94
CA ARG A 26 23.08 -3.26 18.62
C ARG A 26 23.61 -1.96 18.03
N THR A 27 23.93 -1.97 16.74
CA THR A 27 24.25 -0.75 15.99
C THR A 27 23.00 0.09 15.81
N TRP A 28 21.89 -0.57 15.47
CA TRP A 28 20.62 0.10 15.17
C TRP A 28 19.68 -0.04 16.36
N SER A 29 19.22 1.09 16.89
CA SER A 29 18.13 1.08 17.87
C SER A 29 16.83 0.59 17.23
N ASN A 30 15.90 0.09 18.04
CA ASN A 30 14.57 -0.27 17.51
C ASN A 30 13.86 0.94 16.92
N GLN A 31 14.02 2.13 17.52
CA GLN A 31 13.36 3.35 17.05
C GLN A 31 13.86 3.74 15.66
N GLU A 32 15.18 3.73 15.42
CA GLU A 32 15.72 4.05 14.10
C GLU A 32 15.27 3.07 13.02
N LEU A 33 15.17 1.77 13.35
CA LEU A 33 14.63 0.79 12.41
C LEU A 33 13.14 1.02 12.14
N ILE A 34 12.36 1.41 13.15
CA ILE A 34 10.94 1.78 12.96
C ILE A 34 10.81 3.01 12.07
N ASP A 35 11.67 4.02 12.25
CA ASP A 35 11.67 5.22 11.42
C ASP A 35 12.01 4.88 9.96
N LEU A 36 12.98 3.98 9.73
CA LEU A 36 13.30 3.46 8.40
C LEU A 36 12.15 2.63 7.80
N VAL A 37 11.45 1.84 8.61
CA VAL A 37 10.24 1.11 8.17
C VAL A 37 9.17 2.09 7.72
N ASN A 38 8.87 3.12 8.50
CA ASN A 38 7.86 4.13 8.16
C ASN A 38 8.24 4.89 6.88
N LEU A 39 9.50 5.26 6.71
CA LEU A 39 10.01 5.87 5.47
C LEU A 39 9.80 4.94 4.27
N ALA A 40 10.18 3.66 4.41
CA ALA A 40 10.04 2.67 3.34
C ALA A 40 8.57 2.41 2.98
N LEU A 41 7.66 2.40 3.96
CA LEU A 41 6.22 2.23 3.73
C LEU A 41 5.65 3.36 2.89
N VAL A 42 6.04 4.62 3.15
CA VAL A 42 5.62 5.78 2.34
C VAL A 42 6.10 5.63 0.89
N ASP A 43 7.38 5.29 0.70
CA ASP A 43 7.96 5.18 -0.63
C ASP A 43 7.39 4.01 -1.44
N ILE A 44 7.14 2.87 -0.79
CA ILE A 44 6.53 1.71 -1.44
C ILE A 44 5.07 2.00 -1.77
N SER A 45 4.31 2.64 -0.89
CA SER A 45 2.91 2.96 -1.14
C SER A 45 2.75 3.90 -2.35
N ARG A 46 3.68 4.83 -2.55
CA ARG A 46 3.74 5.65 -3.77
C ARG A 46 4.05 4.84 -5.04
N ALA A 47 4.95 3.87 -4.94
CA ALA A 47 5.46 3.15 -6.11
C ALA A 47 4.61 1.92 -6.51
N TYR A 48 3.99 1.31 -5.51
CA TYR A 48 3.22 0.08 -5.54
C TYR A 48 2.15 0.19 -4.44
N PRO A 49 1.06 0.95 -4.64
CA PRO A 49 0.03 1.09 -3.61
C PRO A 49 -0.71 -0.23 -3.38
N ARG A 50 -1.25 -0.44 -2.17
CA ARG A 50 -2.04 -1.63 -1.86
C ARG A 50 -3.39 -1.56 -2.56
N GLU A 51 -3.81 -2.63 -3.21
CA GLU A 51 -5.17 -2.73 -3.75
C GLU A 51 -6.14 -3.04 -2.61
N VAL A 52 -7.22 -2.28 -2.54
CA VAL A 52 -8.25 -2.41 -1.51
C VAL A 52 -9.58 -2.64 -2.22
N VAL A 53 -10.24 -3.73 -1.84
CA VAL A 53 -11.60 -4.04 -2.28
C VAL A 53 -12.50 -4.01 -1.07
N SER A 54 -13.59 -3.25 -1.16
CA SER A 54 -14.55 -3.13 -0.07
C SER A 54 -15.97 -3.10 -0.60
N THR A 55 -16.88 -3.72 0.13
CA THR A 55 -18.31 -3.66 -0.17
C THR A 55 -18.98 -2.72 0.82
N VAL A 56 -19.70 -1.73 0.31
CA VAL A 56 -20.40 -0.71 1.10
C VAL A 56 -21.87 -0.72 0.75
N ALA A 57 -22.73 -0.66 1.77
CA ALA A 57 -24.17 -0.53 1.58
C ALA A 57 -24.52 0.88 1.10
N VAL A 58 -25.44 0.99 0.14
CA VAL A 58 -25.92 2.27 -0.38
C VAL A 58 -27.18 2.67 0.39
N PRO A 59 -27.17 3.83 1.09
CA PRO A 59 -28.39 4.35 1.70
C PRO A 59 -29.45 4.58 0.64
N GLN A 60 -30.65 4.03 0.84
CA GLN A 60 -31.77 4.21 -0.08
C GLN A 60 -32.32 5.63 0.08
N VAL A 61 -32.16 6.45 -0.97
CA VAL A 61 -32.74 7.78 -1.05
C VAL A 61 -33.75 7.78 -2.20
N TYR A 62 -35.03 7.94 -1.86
CA TYR A 62 -36.17 7.91 -2.81
C TYR A 62 -36.45 9.29 -3.42
N SER A 63 -35.39 10.00 -3.82
CA SER A 63 -35.52 11.33 -4.42
C SER A 63 -34.60 11.47 -5.62
N SER A 64 -35.20 11.69 -6.78
CA SER A 64 -34.52 11.89 -8.07
C SER A 64 -33.63 13.14 -8.17
N SER A 65 -33.58 13.97 -7.11
CA SER A 65 -32.82 15.22 -7.06
C SER A 65 -31.61 15.17 -6.12
N HIS A 66 -31.45 14.11 -5.33
CA HIS A 66 -30.40 14.03 -4.32
C HIS A 66 -29.23 13.18 -4.80
N HIS A 67 -28.02 13.71 -4.65
CA HIS A 67 -26.80 12.95 -4.80
C HIS A 67 -26.65 11.99 -3.61
N THR A 68 -26.22 10.76 -3.88
CA THR A 68 -25.84 9.81 -2.84
C THR A 68 -24.33 9.86 -2.67
N SER A 69 -23.88 10.15 -1.45
CA SER A 69 -22.47 10.21 -1.10
C SER A 69 -22.11 9.08 -0.14
N ILE A 70 -20.98 8.42 -0.37
CA ILE A 70 -20.49 7.30 0.43
C ILE A 70 -19.04 7.58 0.83
N ALA A 71 -18.75 7.57 2.12
CA ALA A 71 -17.39 7.71 2.62
C ALA A 71 -16.52 6.53 2.16
N LEU A 72 -15.26 6.81 1.82
CA LEU A 72 -14.32 5.74 1.49
C LEU A 72 -14.08 4.83 2.71
N PRO A 73 -13.98 3.51 2.50
CA PRO A 73 -13.59 2.58 3.55
C PRO A 73 -12.25 2.94 4.16
N ALA A 74 -12.05 2.60 5.44
CA ALA A 74 -10.77 2.77 6.10
C ALA A 74 -9.62 2.10 5.31
N GLY A 75 -8.56 2.86 5.07
CA GLY A 75 -7.38 2.39 4.35
C GLY A 75 -7.51 2.40 2.82
N MET A 76 -8.58 3.00 2.25
CA MET A 76 -8.69 3.32 0.82
C MET A 76 -8.56 4.83 0.63
N GLU A 77 -7.63 5.26 -0.21
CA GLU A 77 -7.37 6.68 -0.48
C GLU A 77 -7.91 7.12 -1.83
N THR A 78 -7.89 6.21 -2.81
CA THR A 78 -8.36 6.48 -4.17
C THR A 78 -9.23 5.33 -4.64
N VAL A 79 -10.26 5.64 -5.43
CA VAL A 79 -11.11 4.65 -6.10
C VAL A 79 -10.72 4.62 -7.56
N ILE A 80 -10.61 3.42 -8.12
CA ILE A 80 -10.31 3.21 -9.53
C ILE A 80 -11.46 2.53 -10.27
N ARG A 81 -12.29 1.76 -9.56
CA ARG A 81 -13.45 1.07 -10.12
C ARG A 81 -14.54 0.93 -9.07
N ILE A 82 -15.78 1.02 -9.51
CA ILE A 82 -16.96 0.76 -8.68
C ILE A 82 -17.80 -0.27 -9.41
N ASP A 83 -18.12 -1.38 -8.74
CA ASP A 83 -19.11 -2.34 -9.21
C ASP A 83 -20.39 -2.15 -8.38
N ALA A 84 -21.56 -2.05 -9.02
CA ALA A 84 -22.86 -1.94 -8.38
C ALA A 84 -23.58 -3.29 -8.35
N LEU A 85 -24.15 -3.63 -7.19
CA LEU A 85 -25.03 -4.78 -7.06
C LEU A 85 -26.44 -4.37 -7.47
N CYS A 86 -26.82 -4.76 -8.70
CA CYS A 86 -28.14 -4.51 -9.24
C CYS A 86 -29.00 -5.77 -9.14
N HIS A 87 -30.27 -5.61 -8.77
CA HIS A 87 -31.23 -6.70 -8.86
C HIS A 87 -31.78 -6.73 -10.28
N LYS A 88 -31.54 -7.82 -11.01
CA LYS A 88 -32.13 -7.99 -12.34
C LYS A 88 -33.63 -8.22 -12.18
N ILE A 89 -34.45 -7.33 -12.75
CA ILE A 89 -35.89 -7.56 -12.89
C ILE A 89 -36.09 -8.44 -14.12
N ASP A 90 -35.86 -9.75 -14.00
CA ASP A 90 -36.40 -10.72 -14.94
C ASP A 90 -37.76 -11.18 -14.40
N ASN A 91 -38.79 -11.17 -15.25
CA ASN A 91 -40.17 -11.59 -14.93
C ASN A 91 -40.33 -13.09 -14.57
N THR A 92 -39.24 -13.77 -14.21
CA THR A 92 -39.20 -15.19 -13.89
C THR A 92 -38.31 -15.43 -12.68
N VAL A 93 -38.95 -15.75 -11.55
CA VAL A 93 -38.43 -16.44 -10.37
C VAL A 93 -37.14 -15.86 -9.75
N SER A 94 -37.34 -15.09 -8.68
CA SER A 94 -36.35 -14.60 -7.71
C SER A 94 -35.26 -13.66 -8.25
N PRO A 95 -35.09 -12.45 -7.69
CA PRO A 95 -34.05 -11.53 -8.12
C PRO A 95 -32.67 -12.12 -7.82
N ILE A 96 -31.92 -12.47 -8.85
CA ILE A 96 -30.49 -12.76 -8.73
C ILE A 96 -29.77 -11.42 -8.65
N ALA A 97 -28.99 -11.21 -7.59
CA ALA A 97 -28.18 -10.03 -7.42
C ALA A 97 -26.82 -10.24 -8.11
N GLU A 98 -26.52 -9.45 -9.13
CA GLU A 98 -25.27 -9.54 -9.88
C GLU A 98 -24.50 -8.23 -9.81
N TRP A 99 -23.17 -8.33 -9.78
CA TRP A 99 -22.27 -7.18 -9.80
C TRP A 99 -22.06 -6.72 -11.24
N TYR A 100 -22.43 -5.48 -11.52
CA TYR A 100 -22.17 -4.81 -12.78
C TYR A 100 -21.19 -3.68 -12.54
N GLU A 101 -20.23 -3.45 -13.44
CA GLU A 101 -19.40 -2.25 -13.36
C GLU A 101 -20.31 -1.02 -13.44
N ALA A 102 -20.31 -0.20 -12.39
CA ALA A 102 -21.03 1.06 -12.39
C ALA A 102 -20.35 1.96 -13.44
N LEU A 103 -21.17 2.63 -14.28
CA LEU A 103 -20.74 3.54 -15.35
C LEU A 103 -19.43 4.26 -14.97
N GLY A 104 -18.41 4.16 -15.84
CA GLY A 104 -17.01 4.52 -15.54
C GLY A 104 -16.79 5.93 -14.97
N PRO A 105 -15.60 6.19 -14.39
CA PRO A 105 -15.28 7.46 -13.74
C PRO A 105 -15.46 8.65 -14.69
N LEU A 106 -16.02 9.76 -14.18
CA LEU A 106 -16.12 11.00 -14.95
C LEU A 106 -14.75 11.65 -15.11
N GLU A 107 -14.43 12.12 -16.33
CA GLU A 107 -13.39 13.14 -16.46
C GLU A 107 -13.89 14.44 -15.80
N PRO A 108 -13.05 15.16 -15.04
CA PRO A 108 -13.43 16.41 -14.40
C PRO A 108 -13.52 17.53 -15.43
N SER A 109 -14.52 17.51 -16.30
CA SER A 109 -14.94 18.68 -17.06
C SER A 109 -16.40 18.57 -17.48
N ASN A 110 -17.17 19.58 -17.07
CA ASN A 110 -18.50 19.93 -17.59
C ASN A 110 -19.69 19.08 -17.09
N GLY A 111 -19.72 18.77 -15.79
CA GLY A 111 -20.85 18.09 -15.17
C GLY A 111 -22.19 18.67 -15.60
N TYR A 112 -22.89 17.99 -16.51
CA TYR A 112 -24.32 18.09 -16.82
C TYR A 112 -24.68 16.95 -17.79
N GLY A 113 -25.16 15.84 -17.24
CA GLY A 113 -25.84 14.78 -18.00
C GLY A 113 -26.49 13.77 -17.05
N ASN A 114 -27.73 13.35 -17.32
CA ASN A 114 -28.48 12.38 -16.51
C ASN A 114 -27.94 10.92 -16.59
N TYR A 115 -26.71 10.74 -17.06
CA TYR A 115 -26.07 9.44 -17.34
C TYR A 115 -24.58 9.43 -16.98
N SER A 116 -24.16 10.29 -16.05
CA SER A 116 -22.75 10.56 -15.73
C SER A 116 -22.33 9.79 -14.48
N GLY A 117 -21.43 8.81 -14.61
CA GLY A 117 -21.08 7.76 -13.62
C GLY A 117 -20.87 8.18 -12.15
N TRP A 118 -19.61 8.17 -11.70
CA TRP A 118 -19.23 8.49 -10.32
C TRP A 118 -18.01 9.42 -10.27
N GLU A 119 -17.90 10.18 -9.18
CA GLU A 119 -16.74 11.04 -8.89
C GLU A 119 -16.25 10.86 -7.45
N THR A 120 -14.99 11.22 -7.19
CA THR A 120 -14.42 11.19 -5.84
C THR A 120 -13.95 12.57 -5.42
N HIS A 121 -14.32 12.98 -4.22
CA HIS A 121 -13.85 14.22 -3.62
C HIS A 121 -13.69 14.07 -2.11
N ALA A 122 -12.52 14.48 -1.59
CA ALA A 122 -12.20 14.51 -0.17
C ALA A 122 -12.55 13.21 0.60
N GLY A 123 -12.16 12.05 0.05
CA GLY A 123 -12.41 10.76 0.68
C GLY A 123 -13.88 10.31 0.64
N THR A 124 -14.67 10.86 -0.27
CA THR A 124 -16.08 10.51 -0.48
C THR A 124 -16.32 10.22 -1.96
N VAL A 125 -17.06 9.15 -2.23
CA VAL A 125 -17.61 8.84 -3.57
C VAL A 125 -18.97 9.50 -3.69
N TYR A 126 -19.20 10.17 -4.81
CA TYR A 126 -20.49 10.72 -5.17
C TYR A 126 -21.05 9.95 -6.36
N LEU A 127 -22.29 9.50 -6.21
CA LEU A 127 -23.04 8.81 -7.25
C LEU A 127 -23.99 9.80 -7.93
N GLN A 128 -24.32 9.52 -9.19
CA GLN A 128 -25.38 10.23 -9.89
C GLN A 128 -26.73 10.14 -9.13
N PRO A 129 -27.59 11.17 -9.26
CA PRO A 129 -28.95 11.12 -8.73
C PRO A 129 -29.72 9.88 -9.24
N GLY A 130 -30.50 9.24 -8.37
CA GLY A 130 -31.31 8.06 -8.72
C GLY A 130 -30.57 6.71 -8.69
N MET A 131 -29.23 6.67 -8.62
CA MET A 131 -28.48 5.40 -8.46
C MET A 131 -28.89 4.64 -7.18
N SER A 132 -29.16 5.35 -6.10
CA SER A 132 -29.55 4.77 -4.81
C SER A 132 -30.83 3.95 -4.88
N GLU A 133 -31.73 4.22 -5.84
CA GLU A 133 -32.99 3.50 -5.99
C GLU A 133 -32.81 2.14 -6.68
N LEU A 134 -31.70 1.96 -7.41
CA LEU A 134 -31.44 0.79 -8.25
C LEU A 134 -30.37 -0.15 -7.65
N VAL A 135 -29.61 0.35 -6.68
CA VAL A 135 -28.42 -0.32 -6.15
C VAL A 135 -28.51 -0.42 -4.64
N SER A 136 -28.32 -1.64 -4.11
CA SER A 136 -28.30 -1.88 -2.66
C SER A 136 -26.87 -1.82 -2.09
N HIS A 137 -25.88 -2.21 -2.89
CA HIS A 137 -24.48 -2.28 -2.48
C HIS A 137 -23.54 -1.84 -3.60
N LEU A 138 -22.42 -1.23 -3.23
CA LEU A 138 -21.29 -0.99 -4.10
C LEU A 138 -20.09 -1.81 -3.66
N ARG A 139 -19.33 -2.31 -4.63
CA ARG A 139 -17.99 -2.84 -4.44
C ARG A 139 -17.02 -1.79 -4.98
N LEU A 140 -16.31 -1.17 -4.06
CA LEU A 140 -15.27 -0.20 -4.37
C LEU A 140 -13.95 -0.95 -4.53
N VAL A 141 -13.28 -0.74 -5.65
CA VAL A 141 -11.91 -1.17 -5.90
C VAL A 141 -11.05 0.06 -6.02
N GLY A 142 -9.98 0.09 -5.24
CA GLY A 142 -9.17 1.28 -5.08
C GLY A 142 -7.76 0.97 -4.62
N TYR A 143 -7.03 2.04 -4.36
CA TYR A 143 -5.70 1.98 -3.79
C TYR A 143 -5.65 2.64 -2.42
N GLY A 144 -4.77 2.13 -1.56
CA GLY A 144 -4.40 2.76 -0.31
C GLY A 144 -3.00 2.39 0.12
N ASP A 145 -2.62 2.90 1.29
CA ASP A 145 -1.28 2.74 1.81
C ASP A 145 -1.04 1.35 2.41
N TRP A 146 0.24 0.96 2.39
CA TRP A 146 0.72 -0.17 3.17
C TRP A 146 0.91 0.21 4.62
N THR A 147 0.41 -0.64 5.49
CA THR A 147 0.78 -0.71 6.90
C THR A 147 1.51 -2.01 7.17
N ILE A 148 2.26 -2.08 8.27
CA ILE A 148 2.99 -3.29 8.70
C ILE A 148 2.06 -4.51 8.76
N ASP A 149 0.82 -4.33 9.20
CA ASP A 149 -0.16 -5.42 9.36
C ASP A 149 -0.78 -5.85 8.03
N THR A 150 -0.59 -5.08 6.96
CA THR A 150 -1.20 -5.31 5.65
C THR A 150 -0.20 -5.72 4.58
N LEU A 151 1.11 -5.74 4.85
CA LEU A 151 2.14 -6.06 3.88
C LEU A 151 1.94 -7.45 3.28
N ASP A 152 1.89 -7.52 1.94
CA ASP A 152 2.05 -8.78 1.22
C ASP A 152 3.54 -9.18 1.14
N ALA A 153 3.82 -10.39 0.64
CA ALA A 153 5.19 -10.90 0.55
C ALA A 153 6.11 -10.04 -0.34
N GLN A 154 5.57 -9.42 -1.40
CA GLN A 154 6.35 -8.60 -2.33
C GLN A 154 6.63 -7.21 -1.75
N ALA A 155 5.64 -6.63 -1.07
CA ALA A 155 5.77 -5.37 -0.34
C ALA A 155 6.75 -5.50 0.82
N GLU A 156 6.68 -6.58 1.60
CA GLU A 156 7.65 -6.86 2.68
C GLU A 156 9.07 -7.01 2.12
N GLU A 157 9.24 -7.72 1.00
CA GLU A 157 10.55 -7.88 0.37
C GLU A 157 11.10 -6.54 -0.15
N ALA A 158 10.27 -5.74 -0.82
CA ALA A 158 10.65 -4.40 -1.28
C ALA A 158 11.06 -3.50 -0.12
N LEU A 159 10.31 -3.55 0.99
CA LEU A 159 10.57 -2.80 2.21
C LEU A 159 11.94 -3.15 2.80
N ARG A 160 12.25 -4.45 2.86
CA ARG A 160 13.56 -4.90 3.36
C ARG A 160 14.71 -4.42 2.48
N TYR A 161 14.59 -4.48 1.15
CA TYR A 161 15.64 -3.97 0.26
C TYR A 161 15.83 -2.45 0.37
N HIS A 162 14.73 -1.71 0.52
CA HIS A 162 14.78 -0.27 0.74
C HIS A 162 15.53 0.07 2.04
N ILE A 163 15.15 -0.57 3.15
CA ILE A 163 15.78 -0.36 4.46
C ILE A 163 17.26 -0.76 4.43
N GLN A 164 17.61 -1.85 3.76
CA GLN A 164 19.01 -2.25 3.59
C GLN A 164 19.82 -1.16 2.87
N ALA A 165 19.28 -0.59 1.79
CA ALA A 165 19.94 0.49 1.07
C ALA A 165 20.14 1.71 1.97
N GLU A 166 19.10 2.17 2.65
CA GLU A 166 19.19 3.34 3.55
C GLU A 166 20.15 3.10 4.72
N ALA A 167 20.15 1.89 5.29
CA ALA A 167 21.06 1.51 6.35
C ALA A 167 22.53 1.54 5.87
N PHE A 168 22.82 0.94 4.70
CA PHE A 168 24.19 0.98 4.13
C PHE A 168 24.61 2.40 3.75
N PHE A 169 23.69 3.23 3.26
CA PHE A 169 23.96 4.63 2.99
C PHE A 169 24.40 5.38 4.25
N LYS A 170 23.67 5.21 5.36
CA LYS A 170 24.02 5.78 6.66
C LYS A 170 25.37 5.29 7.18
N LEU A 171 25.70 4.01 7.04
CA LEU A 171 27.03 3.49 7.41
C LEU A 171 28.15 4.13 6.59
N MET A 172 27.94 4.43 5.31
CA MET A 172 28.95 5.15 4.51
C MET A 172 29.10 6.61 4.92
N ALA A 173 28.00 7.25 5.33
CA ALA A 173 27.98 8.64 5.74
C ALA A 173 28.59 8.87 7.13
N ASP A 174 28.42 7.92 8.05
CA ASP A 174 28.92 8.01 9.42
C ASP A 174 29.95 6.92 9.73
N ARG A 175 31.22 7.36 9.80
CA ARG A 175 32.36 6.49 10.12
C ARG A 175 32.24 5.84 11.51
N THR A 176 31.72 6.54 12.50
CA THR A 176 31.60 6.02 13.87
C THR A 176 30.59 4.89 13.89
N MET A 177 29.43 5.11 13.24
CA MET A 177 28.39 4.10 13.11
C MET A 177 28.89 2.87 12.36
N PHE A 178 29.67 3.05 11.28
CA PHE A 178 30.30 1.95 10.56
C PHE A 178 31.27 1.14 11.43
N GLN A 179 32.13 1.79 12.20
CA GLN A 179 33.07 1.09 13.10
C GLN A 179 32.33 0.29 14.17
N GLN A 180 31.29 0.89 14.76
CA GLN A 180 30.43 0.19 15.72
C GLN A 180 29.74 -1.02 15.08
N TRP A 181 29.22 -0.86 13.86
CA TRP A 181 28.61 -1.95 13.10
C TRP A 181 29.60 -3.08 12.82
N GLN A 182 30.83 -2.78 12.40
CA GLN A 182 31.85 -3.80 12.15
C GLN A 182 32.15 -4.63 13.40
N VAL A 183 32.26 -3.98 14.56
CA VAL A 183 32.48 -4.65 15.85
C VAL A 183 31.28 -5.51 16.22
N ASN A 184 30.08 -4.95 16.19
CA ASN A 184 28.86 -5.61 16.65
C ASN A 184 28.41 -6.77 15.75
N SER A 185 28.58 -6.63 14.44
CA SER A 185 28.23 -7.67 13.46
C SER A 185 29.34 -8.72 13.25
N GLY A 186 30.54 -8.49 13.80
CA GLY A 186 31.72 -9.31 13.53
C GLY A 186 32.26 -9.18 12.10
N ALA A 187 31.82 -8.18 11.34
CA ALA A 187 32.16 -7.96 9.93
C ALA A 187 33.48 -7.18 9.77
N THR A 188 34.54 -7.60 10.47
CA THR A 188 35.83 -6.89 10.53
C THR A 188 36.58 -6.86 9.19
N ASP A 189 36.23 -7.75 8.26
CA ASP A 189 36.77 -7.86 6.91
C ASP A 189 36.06 -6.96 5.88
N VAL A 190 34.93 -6.35 6.26
CA VAL A 190 34.13 -5.51 5.36
C VAL A 190 34.71 -4.11 5.32
N SER A 191 34.99 -3.60 4.12
CA SER A 191 35.47 -2.22 3.90
C SER A 191 34.34 -1.29 3.44
N VAL A 192 34.54 0.03 3.57
CA VAL A 192 33.57 1.04 3.08
C VAL A 192 33.24 0.87 1.58
N PRO A 193 34.22 0.61 0.67
CA PRO A 193 33.90 0.28 -0.73
C PRO A 193 32.96 -0.92 -0.89
N MET A 194 33.09 -1.94 -0.03
CA MET A 194 32.21 -3.11 -0.05
C MET A 194 30.80 -2.78 0.45
N ILE A 195 30.65 -1.87 1.44
CA ILE A 195 29.34 -1.33 1.83
C ILE A 195 28.70 -0.56 0.68
N ASN A 196 29.46 0.23 -0.08
CA ASN A 196 28.93 0.94 -1.25
C ASN A 196 28.42 -0.03 -2.34
N GLN A 197 29.11 -1.15 -2.53
CA GLN A 197 28.64 -2.20 -3.42
C GLN A 197 27.34 -2.83 -2.89
N ASN A 198 27.25 -3.12 -1.59
CA ASN A 198 26.05 -3.65 -0.96
C ASN A 198 24.85 -2.69 -1.07
N TYR A 199 25.07 -1.39 -0.84
CA TYR A 199 24.10 -0.32 -1.08
C TYR A 199 23.55 -0.37 -2.51
N THR A 200 24.45 -0.40 -3.49
CA THR A 200 24.08 -0.42 -4.91
C THR A 200 23.28 -1.67 -5.26
N VAL A 201 23.68 -2.84 -4.74
CA VAL A 201 22.97 -4.11 -4.96
C VAL A 201 21.58 -4.07 -4.33
N ALA A 202 21.44 -3.60 -3.09
CA ALA A 202 20.15 -3.48 -2.41
C ALA A 202 19.21 -2.54 -3.19
N ARG A 203 19.72 -1.39 -3.64
CA ARG A 203 18.96 -0.43 -4.45
C ARG A 203 18.50 -1.02 -5.78
N GLN A 204 19.38 -1.72 -6.50
CA GLN A 204 19.01 -2.39 -7.75
C GLN A 204 17.96 -3.49 -7.55
N ARG A 205 18.03 -4.25 -6.44
CA ARG A 205 17.02 -5.26 -6.12
C ARG A 205 15.66 -4.63 -5.87
N TYR A 206 15.61 -3.55 -5.09
CA TYR A 206 14.41 -2.75 -4.86
C TYR A 206 13.79 -2.26 -6.18
N GLU A 207 14.59 -1.61 -7.03
CA GLU A 207 14.13 -1.06 -8.31
C GLU A 207 13.64 -2.14 -9.28
N ARG A 208 14.36 -3.27 -9.38
CA ARG A 208 13.94 -4.40 -10.22
C ARG A 208 12.62 -5.01 -9.74
N LEU A 209 12.45 -5.15 -8.43
CA LEU A 209 11.22 -5.68 -7.85
C LEU A 209 10.03 -4.76 -8.16
N LEU A 210 10.17 -3.45 -7.93
CA LEU A 210 9.13 -2.48 -8.26
C LEU A 210 8.81 -2.44 -9.75
N ALA A 211 9.82 -2.48 -10.62
CA ALA A 211 9.62 -2.52 -12.06
C ALA A 211 8.86 -3.77 -12.50
N ARG A 212 9.19 -4.94 -11.92
CA ARG A 212 8.47 -6.20 -12.17
C ARG A 212 7.01 -6.09 -11.75
N ILE A 213 6.75 -5.59 -10.54
CA ILE A 213 5.40 -5.46 -9.99
C ILE A 213 4.55 -4.52 -10.86
N ARG A 214 5.08 -3.35 -11.23
CA ARG A 214 4.41 -2.41 -12.14
C ARG A 214 4.09 -3.04 -13.49
N LYS A 215 4.98 -3.89 -14.02
CA LYS A 215 4.74 -4.58 -15.30
C LYS A 215 3.58 -5.57 -15.19
N ILE A 216 3.47 -6.32 -14.08
CA ILE A 216 2.36 -7.25 -13.85
C ILE A 216 1.04 -6.48 -13.78
N ARG A 217 0.99 -5.39 -13.01
CA ARG A 217 -0.23 -4.60 -12.83
C ARG A 217 -0.70 -3.81 -14.06
N ARG A 218 0.17 -3.53 -15.02
CA ARG A 218 -0.26 -2.93 -16.31
C ARG A 218 -0.96 -3.93 -17.23
N VAL A 219 -0.82 -5.23 -16.96
CA VAL A 219 -1.35 -6.31 -17.80
C VAL A 219 -2.67 -6.85 -17.23
N SER A 220 -2.93 -6.62 -15.95
CA SER A 220 -4.20 -6.89 -15.27
C SER A 220 -5.18 -5.74 -15.42
#